data_AF-A0A9D8UGL2-F1
#
_entry.id   AF-A0A9D8UGL2-F1
#
_cell.length_a   1.000
_cell.length_b   1.000
_cell.length_c   1.000
_cell.angle_alpha   90.00
_cell.angle_beta   90.00
_cell.angle_gamma   90.00
#
_symmetry.space_group_name_H-M   'P 1'
#
loop_
_entity.id
_entity.type
_entity.pdbx_description
1 polymer ?
#
loop_
_entity_poly.entity_id
_entity_poly.type
_entity_poly.pdbx_seq_one_letter_code
_entity_poly.pdbx_strand_id
1 'polypeptide(L)'
;MLSIIEIKTDYKAKTRKTINTVLTLVTAVLTLIYPDFLYMIAGGYLIALGLLFFSFKMPTAIAATPLVTGILIFIFPELIPITFGLFLAVFGLILFFSFSLSILGILTFIIGALIYFNPDSIAYFIAAFMLLYSVNNLMSLIRDK
;
A
#
# COMPACT_ATOMS: atom_id res chain seq x y z
N MET A 1 39.73 2.50 -19.71
CA MET A 1 38.43 2.61 -20.40
C MET A 1 37.51 1.57 -19.78
N LEU A 2 36.66 1.96 -18.82
CA LEU A 2 35.75 1.03 -18.14
C LEU A 2 34.49 0.89 -18.99
N SER A 3 34.32 -0.29 -19.59
CA SER A 3 33.08 -0.69 -20.25
C SER A 3 32.00 -0.85 -19.19
N ILE A 4 31.13 0.16 -19.06
CA ILE A 4 29.90 0.06 -18.29
C ILE A 4 28.96 -0.78 -19.13
N ILE A 5 28.76 -2.03 -18.72
CA ILE A 5 27.72 -2.89 -19.26
C ILE A 5 26.39 -2.26 -18.83
N GLU A 6 25.78 -1.46 -19.71
CA GLU A 6 24.39 -1.03 -19.57
C GLU A 6 23.50 -2.27 -19.74
N ILE A 7 23.19 -2.91 -18.62
CA ILE A 7 22.12 -3.91 -18.57
C ILE A 7 20.82 -3.14 -18.82
N LYS A 8 20.31 -3.17 -20.06
CA LYS A 8 18.99 -2.64 -20.42
C LYS A 8 17.90 -3.40 -19.65
N THR A 9 17.53 -2.89 -18.48
CA THR A 9 16.49 -3.44 -17.61
C THR A 9 15.07 -2.97 -17.96
N ASP A 10 14.87 -2.25 -19.06
CA ASP A 10 13.58 -1.63 -19.41
C ASP A 10 12.44 -2.64 -19.59
N TYR A 11 12.73 -3.82 -20.13
CA TYR A 11 11.69 -4.83 -20.39
C TYR A 11 11.06 -5.37 -19.09
N LYS A 12 11.83 -5.43 -17.99
CA LYS A 12 11.32 -5.91 -16.69
C LYS A 12 10.41 -4.89 -16.01
N ALA A 13 10.63 -3.59 -16.23
CA ALA A 13 9.84 -2.53 -15.60
C ALA A 13 8.39 -2.55 -16.11
N LYS A 14 8.19 -2.70 -17.43
CA LYS A 14 6.85 -2.72 -18.05
C LYS A 14 6.03 -3.94 -17.60
N THR A 15 6.64 -5.13 -17.60
CA THR A 15 5.98 -6.36 -17.12
C THR A 15 5.61 -6.28 -15.64
N ARG A 16 6.51 -5.77 -14.77
CA ARG A 16 6.20 -5.57 -13.34
C ARG A 16 5.05 -4.59 -13.14
N LYS A 17 5.03 -3.51 -13.90
CA LYS A 17 3.96 -2.49 -13.86
C LYS A 17 2.61 -3.10 -14.26
N THR A 18 2.56 -3.87 -15.35
CA THR A 18 1.35 -4.59 -15.77
C THR A 18 0.87 -5.59 -14.72
N ILE A 19 1.78 -6.41 -14.17
CA ILE A 19 1.43 -7.38 -13.12
C ILE A 19 0.88 -6.66 -11.88
N ASN A 20 1.53 -5.57 -11.45
CA ASN A 20 1.10 -4.79 -10.29
C ASN A 20 -0.29 -4.17 -10.51
N THR A 21 -0.54 -3.62 -11.70
CA THR A 21 -1.87 -3.10 -12.08
C THR A 21 -2.94 -4.17 -11.99
N VAL A 22 -2.72 -5.34 -12.60
CA VAL A 22 -3.70 -6.44 -12.61
C VAL A 22 -3.95 -6.95 -11.18
N LEU A 23 -2.89 -7.20 -10.41
CA LEU A 23 -3.01 -7.63 -9.01
C LEU A 23 -3.77 -6.61 -8.17
N THR A 24 -3.45 -5.32 -8.30
CA THR A 24 -4.14 -4.25 -7.57
C THR A 24 -5.61 -4.21 -7.94
N LEU A 25 -5.94 -4.33 -9.24
CA LEU A 25 -7.33 -4.27 -9.72
C LEU A 25 -8.15 -5.46 -9.22
N VAL A 26 -7.60 -6.68 -9.32
CA VAL A 26 -8.23 -7.90 -8.80
C VAL A 26 -8.45 -7.77 -7.29
N THR A 27 -7.45 -7.29 -6.55
CA THR A 27 -7.54 -7.12 -5.10
C THR A 27 -8.61 -6.08 -4.73
N ALA A 28 -8.73 -4.98 -5.49
CA ALA A 28 -9.77 -3.99 -5.26
C ALA A 28 -11.18 -4.56 -5.49
N VAL A 29 -11.37 -5.33 -6.57
CA VAL A 29 -12.65 -5.99 -6.86
C VAL A 29 -12.99 -7.03 -5.79
N LEU A 30 -12.02 -7.86 -5.39
CA LEU A 30 -12.21 -8.83 -4.31
C LEU A 30 -12.57 -8.16 -2.98
N THR A 31 -11.96 -7.02 -2.68
CA THR A 31 -12.25 -6.23 -1.47
C THR A 31 -13.70 -5.72 -1.46
N LEU A 32 -14.26 -5.37 -2.62
CA LEU A 32 -15.65 -4.93 -2.74
C LEU A 32 -16.66 -6.06 -2.64
N ILE A 33 -16.34 -7.23 -3.22
CA ILE A 33 -17.24 -8.39 -3.22
C ILE A 33 -17.21 -9.12 -1.87
N TYR A 34 -16.03 -9.20 -1.26
CA TYR A 34 -15.77 -9.93 -0.03
C TYR A 34 -15.09 -9.01 1.00
N PRO A 35 -15.85 -8.08 1.61
CA PRO A 35 -15.30 -7.16 2.62
C PRO A 35 -14.70 -7.91 3.82
N ASP A 36 -15.21 -9.09 4.14
CA ASP A 36 -14.67 -9.93 5.21
C ASP A 36 -13.23 -10.39 4.92
N PHE A 37 -12.77 -10.44 3.68
CA PHE A 37 -11.38 -10.83 3.36
C PHE A 37 -10.38 -9.67 3.53
N LEU A 38 -10.87 -8.47 3.87
CA LEU A 38 -10.04 -7.29 4.02
C LEU A 38 -8.92 -7.49 5.06
N TYR A 39 -9.19 -8.21 6.16
CA TYR A 39 -8.16 -8.49 7.17
C TYR A 39 -6.99 -9.28 6.60
N MET A 40 -7.26 -10.21 5.66
CA MET A 40 -6.22 -11.03 5.06
C MET A 40 -5.34 -10.20 4.11
N ILE A 41 -5.96 -9.29 3.36
CA ILE A 41 -5.27 -8.39 2.44
C ILE A 41 -4.46 -7.34 3.23
N ALA A 42 -5.10 -6.62 4.15
CA ALA A 42 -4.49 -5.54 4.93
C ALA A 42 -3.42 -6.09 5.90
N GLY A 43 -3.74 -7.16 6.63
CA GLY A 43 -2.80 -7.84 7.52
C GLY A 43 -1.62 -8.42 6.77
N GLY A 44 -1.86 -9.11 5.65
CA GLY A 44 -0.81 -9.67 4.80
C GLY A 44 0.10 -8.59 4.21
N TYR A 45 -0.47 -7.49 3.71
CA TYR A 45 0.27 -6.33 3.23
C TYR A 45 1.19 -5.75 4.31
N LEU A 46 0.67 -5.56 5.52
CA LEU A 46 1.43 -4.99 6.63
C LEU A 46 2.55 -5.91 7.13
N ILE A 47 2.32 -7.22 7.19
CA ILE A 47 3.39 -8.19 7.52
C ILE A 47 4.48 -8.14 6.45
N ALA A 48 4.10 -8.18 5.16
CA ALA A 48 5.05 -8.09 4.07
C ALA A 48 5.84 -6.76 4.10
N LEU A 49 5.17 -5.64 4.41
CA LEU A 49 5.80 -4.34 4.56
C LEU A 49 6.79 -4.31 5.72
N GLY A 50 6.45 -4.90 6.87
CA GLY A 50 7.37 -5.03 8.01
C GLY A 50 8.59 -5.89 7.68
N LEU A 51 8.40 -7.02 7.00
CA LEU A 51 9.51 -7.86 6.53
C LEU A 51 10.40 -7.11 5.54
N LEU A 52 9.83 -6.31 4.64
CA LEU A 52 10.60 -5.43 3.76
C LEU A 52 11.39 -4.40 4.55
N PHE A 53 10.80 -3.73 5.55
CA PHE A 53 11.51 -2.76 6.38
C PHE A 53 12.68 -3.41 7.14
N PHE A 54 12.52 -4.63 7.63
CA PHE A 54 13.62 -5.43 8.18
C PHE A 54 14.70 -5.72 7.13
N SER A 55 14.30 -6.14 5.92
CA SER A 55 15.24 -6.42 4.82
C SER A 55 16.05 -5.18 4.41
N PHE A 56 15.45 -3.98 4.50
CA PHE A 56 16.12 -2.70 4.22
C PHE A 56 16.84 -2.10 5.43
N LYS A 57 16.96 -2.85 6.54
CA LYS A 57 17.66 -2.42 7.76
C LYS A 57 17.12 -1.10 8.34
N MET A 58 15.82 -0.85 8.20
CA MET A 58 15.20 0.29 8.88
C MET A 58 15.29 0.12 10.40
N PRO A 59 15.24 1.24 11.17
CA PRO A 59 15.19 1.17 12.63
C PRO A 59 14.11 0.19 13.10
N THR A 60 14.46 -0.70 14.02
CA THR A 60 13.60 -1.81 14.45
C THR A 60 12.24 -1.32 14.93
N ALA A 61 12.19 -0.18 15.60
CA ALA A 61 10.93 0.44 16.04
C ALA A 61 9.99 0.75 14.85
N ILE A 62 10.52 1.22 13.72
CA ILE A 62 9.74 1.55 12.51
C ILE A 62 9.36 0.27 11.76
N ALA A 63 10.27 -0.70 11.68
CA ALA A 63 10.03 -1.98 11.00
C ALA A 63 9.00 -2.86 11.74
N ALA A 64 9.00 -2.81 13.07
CA ALA A 64 8.06 -3.57 13.89
C ALA A 64 6.63 -3.03 13.79
N THR A 65 6.44 -1.72 13.58
CA THR A 65 5.11 -1.10 13.51
C THR A 65 4.16 -1.79 12.52
N PRO A 66 4.45 -1.87 11.21
CA PRO A 66 3.57 -2.56 10.28
C PRO A 66 3.48 -4.06 10.59
N LEU A 67 4.56 -4.71 11.03
CA LEU A 67 4.54 -6.14 11.33
C LEU A 67 3.58 -6.50 12.48
N VAL A 68 3.67 -5.78 13.60
CA VAL A 68 2.80 -5.95 14.77
C VAL A 68 1.36 -5.58 14.43
N THR A 69 1.15 -4.48 13.71
CA THR A 69 -0.17 -4.06 13.23
C THR A 69 -0.81 -5.16 12.36
N GLY A 70 -0.04 -5.74 11.44
CA GLY A 70 -0.52 -6.81 10.57
C GLY A 70 -0.89 -8.08 11.32
N ILE A 71 -0.05 -8.49 12.29
CA ILE A 71 -0.35 -9.64 13.16
C ILE A 71 -1.62 -9.40 13.98
N LEU A 72 -1.77 -8.20 14.56
CA LEU A 72 -2.96 -7.84 15.34
C LEU A 72 -4.24 -7.91 14.51
N ILE A 73 -4.20 -7.44 13.26
CA ILE A 73 -5.36 -7.49 12.33
C ILE A 73 -5.77 -8.93 12.01
N PHE A 74 -4.82 -9.87 11.90
CA PHE A 74 -5.16 -11.27 11.67
C PHE A 74 -5.86 -11.91 12.87
N ILE A 75 -5.44 -11.56 14.08
CA ILE A 75 -6.03 -12.11 15.32
C ILE A 75 -7.37 -11.41 15.61
N PHE A 76 -7.45 -10.10 15.37
CA PHE A 76 -8.60 -9.26 15.65
C PHE A 76 -8.96 -8.40 14.42
N PRO A 77 -9.72 -8.94 13.45
CA PRO A 77 -10.14 -8.22 12.25
C PRO A 77 -10.93 -6.94 12.55
N GLU A 78 -11.67 -6.92 13.66
CA GLU A 78 -12.45 -5.77 14.13
C GLU A 78 -11.57 -4.55 14.46
N LEU A 79 -10.26 -4.73 14.65
CA LEU A 79 -9.32 -3.65 14.93
C LEU A 79 -8.80 -2.95 13.68
N ILE A 80 -9.15 -3.40 12.46
CA ILE A 80 -8.71 -2.75 11.21
C ILE A 80 -9.00 -1.23 11.20
N PRO A 81 -10.23 -0.75 11.52
CA PRO A 81 -10.51 0.70 11.51
C PRO A 81 -9.51 1.51 12.31
N ILE A 82 -9.14 1.00 13.48
CA ILE A 82 -8.27 1.71 14.43
C ILE A 82 -6.81 1.51 14.03
N THR A 83 -6.37 0.26 13.93
CA THR A 83 -4.95 -0.08 13.76
C THR A 83 -4.44 0.26 12.36
N PHE A 84 -5.17 -0.12 11.32
CA PHE A 84 -4.82 0.19 9.93
C PHE A 84 -5.01 1.68 9.62
N GLY A 85 -6.13 2.27 10.09
CA GLY A 85 -6.40 3.70 9.90
C GLY A 85 -5.33 4.59 10.53
N LEU A 86 -4.96 4.30 11.79
CA LEU A 86 -3.92 5.05 12.51
C LEU A 86 -2.54 4.82 11.89
N PHE A 87 -2.22 3.58 11.48
CA PHE A 87 -1.01 3.29 10.71
C PHE A 87 -0.93 4.14 9.44
N LEU A 88 -2.00 4.17 8.62
CA LEU A 88 -2.03 4.96 7.40
C LEU A 88 -1.93 6.46 7.67
N ALA A 89 -2.57 6.96 8.72
CA ALA A 89 -2.47 8.36 9.10
C ALA A 89 -1.02 8.73 9.49
N VAL A 90 -0.40 7.96 10.39
CA VAL A 90 0.99 8.21 10.80
C VAL A 90 1.95 8.06 9.63
N PHE A 91 1.79 7.02 8.82
CA PHE A 91 2.63 6.78 7.65
C PHE A 91 2.46 7.88 6.59
N GLY A 92 1.23 8.33 6.35
CA GLY A 92 0.93 9.45 5.46
C GLY A 92 1.59 10.75 5.93
N LEU A 93 1.59 11.03 7.24
CA LEU A 93 2.32 12.15 7.81
C LEU A 93 3.84 12.01 7.63
N ILE A 94 4.40 10.84 7.91
CA ILE A 94 5.83 10.58 7.69
C ILE A 94 6.18 10.83 6.22
N LEU A 95 5.41 10.29 5.28
CA LEU A 95 5.61 10.51 3.85
C LEU A 95 5.54 11.99 3.48
N PHE A 96 4.57 12.72 4.04
CA PHE A 96 4.41 14.16 3.85
C PHE A 96 5.63 14.96 4.31
N PHE A 97 6.24 14.61 5.45
CA PHE A 97 7.43 15.29 5.97
C PHE A 97 8.76 14.79 5.37
N SER A 98 8.81 13.59 4.78
CA SER A 98 10.06 12.93 4.36
C SER A 98 10.67 13.36 3.01
N PHE A 99 10.28 14.51 2.46
CA PHE A 99 10.64 15.07 1.15
C PHE A 99 9.69 14.75 -0.01
N SER A 100 9.32 15.84 -0.69
CA SER A 100 8.26 16.01 -1.68
C SER A 100 6.87 15.98 -1.08
N LEU A 101 6.15 17.09 -1.28
CA LEU A 101 4.72 17.26 -1.04
C LEU A 101 3.98 16.33 -2.01
N SER A 102 4.14 15.02 -1.84
CA SER A 102 3.56 14.04 -2.73
C SER A 102 2.07 14.01 -2.37
N ILE A 103 1.24 14.29 -3.36
CA ILE A 103 -0.22 14.12 -3.30
C ILE A 103 -0.57 12.78 -2.62
N LEU A 104 0.27 11.75 -2.82
CA LEU A 104 0.18 10.45 -2.18
C LEU A 104 0.18 10.50 -0.64
N GLY A 105 1.12 11.21 0.00
CA GLY A 105 1.17 11.30 1.47
C GLY A 105 -0.10 11.93 2.06
N ILE A 106 -0.59 13.02 1.44
CA ILE A 106 -1.83 13.69 1.82
C ILE A 106 -3.03 12.76 1.63
N LEU A 107 -3.11 12.08 0.49
CA LEU A 107 -4.20 11.13 0.22
C LEU A 107 -4.17 9.96 1.21
N THR A 108 -3.00 9.39 1.50
CA THR A 108 -2.85 8.31 2.48
C THR A 108 -3.28 8.76 3.87
N PHE A 109 -2.94 9.98 4.28
CA PHE A 109 -3.39 10.56 5.54
C PHE A 109 -4.92 10.72 5.59
N ILE A 110 -5.50 11.33 4.56
CA ILE A 110 -6.96 11.55 4.47
C ILE A 110 -7.70 10.21 4.51
N ILE A 111 -7.22 9.20 3.78
CA ILE A 111 -7.82 7.85 3.78
C ILE A 111 -7.73 7.23 5.17
N GLY A 112 -6.58 7.33 5.85
CA GLY A 112 -6.43 6.84 7.22
C GLY A 112 -7.42 7.50 8.19
N ALA A 113 -7.61 8.82 8.08
CA ALA A 113 -8.59 9.55 8.88
C ALA A 113 -10.03 9.13 8.54
N LEU A 114 -10.39 8.99 7.27
CA LEU A 114 -11.73 8.57 6.85
C LEU A 114 -12.08 7.15 7.33
N ILE A 115 -11.11 6.23 7.29
CA ILE A 115 -11.22 4.87 7.83
C ILE A 115 -11.52 4.90 9.32
N TYR A 116 -10.83 5.78 10.06
CA TYR A 116 -11.04 5.92 11.50
C TYR A 116 -12.43 6.47 11.85
N PHE A 117 -12.90 7.48 11.11
CA PHE A 117 -14.21 8.11 11.36
C PHE A 117 -15.40 7.31 10.81
N ASN A 118 -15.19 6.41 9.85
CA ASN A 118 -16.24 5.65 9.18
C ASN A 118 -15.84 4.16 9.08
N PRO A 119 -15.84 3.43 10.22
CA PRO A 119 -15.34 2.05 10.32
C PRO A 119 -16.12 1.06 9.44
N ASP A 120 -17.40 1.32 9.17
CA ASP A 120 -18.23 0.43 8.35
C ASP A 120 -17.87 0.50 6.85
N SER A 121 -17.15 1.56 6.43
CA SER A 121 -16.90 1.87 5.02
C SER A 121 -15.47 1.60 4.57
N ILE A 122 -14.68 0.89 5.38
CA ILE A 122 -13.24 0.70 5.15
C ILE A 122 -12.97 -0.04 3.84
N ALA A 123 -13.74 -1.10 3.56
CA ALA A 123 -13.61 -1.86 2.33
C ALA A 123 -13.76 -0.96 1.10
N TYR A 124 -14.71 -0.01 1.13
CA TYR A 124 -14.91 0.96 0.06
C TYR A 124 -13.74 1.94 -0.07
N PHE A 125 -13.23 2.48 1.03
CA PHE A 125 -12.09 3.42 0.98
C PHE A 125 -10.80 2.76 0.50
N ILE A 126 -10.51 1.55 0.97
CA ILE A 126 -9.33 0.78 0.54
C ILE A 126 -9.48 0.39 -0.93
N ALA A 127 -10.64 -0.13 -1.34
CA ALA A 127 -10.89 -0.46 -2.74
C ALA A 127 -10.77 0.78 -3.64
N ALA A 128 -11.33 1.92 -3.25
CA ALA A 128 -11.22 3.17 -4.00
C ALA A 128 -9.76 3.59 -4.17
N PHE A 129 -8.94 3.53 -3.11
CA PHE A 129 -7.52 3.82 -3.20
C PHE A 129 -6.79 2.87 -4.16
N MET A 130 -7.05 1.57 -4.05
CA MET A 130 -6.45 0.56 -4.93
C MET A 130 -6.86 0.75 -6.39
N LEU A 131 -8.12 1.10 -6.66
CA LEU A 131 -8.59 1.43 -8.01
C LEU A 131 -7.89 2.67 -8.56
N LEU A 132 -7.81 3.75 -7.78
CA LEU A 132 -7.13 4.98 -8.20
C LEU A 132 -5.65 4.71 -8.51
N TYR A 133 -4.97 3.93 -7.67
CA TYR A 133 -3.59 3.53 -7.90
C TYR A 133 -3.42 2.68 -9.16
N SER A 134 -4.33 1.72 -9.39
CA SER A 134 -4.33 0.88 -10.59
C SER A 134 -4.57 1.70 -11.87
N VAL A 135 -5.53 2.63 -11.85
CA VAL A 135 -5.80 3.56 -12.95
C VAL A 135 -4.60 4.44 -13.25
N ASN A 136 -3.93 4.98 -12.22
CA ASN A 136 -2.70 5.77 -12.41
C ASN A 136 -1.57 4.94 -13.07
N ASN A 137 -1.42 3.68 -12.67
CA ASN A 137 -0.46 2.76 -13.28
C ASN A 137 -0.83 2.41 -14.73
N LEU A 138 -2.13 2.26 -15.06
CA LEU A 138 -2.62 2.08 -16.43
C LEU A 138 -2.33 3.30 -17.30
N MET A 139 -2.67 4.49 -16.83
CA MET A 139 -2.46 5.74 -17.58
C MET A 139 -0.98 5.94 -17.89
N SER A 140 -0.10 5.67 -16.93
CA SER A 140 1.34 5.76 -17.17
C SER A 140 1.86 4.65 -18.09
N LEU A 141 1.28 3.44 -18.08
CA LEU A 141 1.60 2.39 -19.08
C LEU A 141 1.23 2.80 -20.51
N ILE A 142 0.14 3.55 -20.67
CA ILE A 142 -0.32 4.07 -21.97
C ILE A 142 0.55 5.25 -22.41
N ARG A 143 0.96 6.12 -21.48
CA ARG A 143 1.83 7.28 -21.75
C ARG A 143 3.27 6.89 -22.08
N ASP A 144 3.77 5.80 -21.51
CA ASP A 144 5.11 5.22 -21.80
C ASP A 144 5.10 4.33 -23.08
N LYS A 145 4.14 4.53 -23.98
CA LYS A 145 3.95 3.78 -25.23
C LYS A 145 4.02 4.73 -26.41
#